data_AF-A0A135TVH2-F1
#
_entry.id   AF-A0A135TVH2-F1
#
_cell.length_a   1.000
_cell.length_b   1.000
_cell.length_c   1.000
_cell.angle_alpha   90.00
_cell.angle_beta   90.00
_cell.angle_gamma   90.00
#
_symmetry.space_group_name_H-M   'P 1'
#
loop_
_entity.id
_entity.type
_entity.pdbx_description
1 polymer ?
#
loop_
_entity_poly.entity_id
_entity_poly.type
_entity_poly.pdbx_seq_one_letter_code
_entity_poly.pdbx_strand_id
1 'polypeptide(L)'
;MPWELLTLGLLPASWNHIVLLACIVIAALWIRTLHLQATAKIPGPWHLKLSSLFVKHRELLGQKREWVHKLHLRYGPVVQVACNEVSFASYTAAKQIYGSGSRDFPKTELYSLFQQDGHINLFTALDHDTHSTIRRHLADRYSNSSVLRPQIIEMIDERAETFAAVCAATDTVDIYVRFPRSPA
;
A
#
# COMPACT_ATOMS: atom_id res chain seq x y z
N MET A 1 -37.24 -8.71 -46.39
CA MET A 1 -37.88 -8.45 -45.08
C MET A 1 -37.34 -9.49 -44.10
N PRO A 2 -36.69 -9.08 -43.00
CA PRO A 2 -35.76 -9.90 -42.23
C PRO A 2 -36.47 -10.54 -41.03
N TRP A 3 -36.47 -11.87 -40.96
CA TRP A 3 -36.88 -12.60 -39.76
C TRP A 3 -35.71 -13.33 -39.07
N GLU A 4 -34.52 -13.30 -39.66
CA GLU A 4 -33.32 -13.97 -39.12
C GLU A 4 -32.66 -13.28 -37.92
N LEU A 5 -33.15 -12.11 -37.49
CA LEU A 5 -32.62 -11.38 -36.33
C LEU A 5 -33.24 -11.79 -34.98
N LEU A 6 -34.21 -12.72 -34.96
CA LEU A 6 -34.89 -13.17 -33.73
C LEU A 6 -34.27 -14.41 -33.06
N THR A 7 -33.27 -15.06 -33.66
CA THR A 7 -32.62 -16.25 -33.09
C THR A 7 -31.48 -15.94 -32.11
N LEU A 8 -31.16 -14.65 -31.88
CA LEU A 8 -30.16 -14.22 -30.90
C LEU A 8 -30.59 -14.36 -29.43
N GLY A 9 -31.74 -14.99 -29.14
CA GLY A 9 -32.35 -14.97 -27.79
C GLY A 9 -32.44 -16.30 -27.03
N LEU A 10 -32.13 -17.46 -27.63
CA LEU A 10 -32.32 -18.74 -26.95
C LEU A 10 -31.11 -19.65 -27.18
N LEU A 11 -30.12 -19.55 -26.30
CA LEU A 11 -29.15 -20.61 -26.12
C LEU A 11 -29.93 -21.92 -25.89
N PRO A 12 -29.55 -23.04 -26.52
CA PRO A 12 -30.27 -24.31 -26.38
C PRO A 12 -30.38 -24.68 -24.90
N ALA A 13 -31.50 -25.26 -24.46
CA ALA A 13 -31.77 -25.56 -23.04
C ALA A 13 -30.64 -26.37 -22.36
N SER A 14 -29.86 -27.15 -23.13
CA SER A 14 -28.65 -27.84 -22.69
C SER A 14 -27.54 -26.90 -22.19
N TRP A 15 -27.43 -25.68 -22.72
CA TRP A 15 -26.46 -24.68 -22.31
C TRP A 15 -26.77 -24.10 -20.93
N ASN A 16 -28.05 -23.99 -20.54
CA ASN A 16 -28.43 -23.50 -19.22
C ASN A 16 -27.92 -24.41 -18.10
N HIS A 17 -27.96 -25.73 -18.30
CA HIS A 17 -27.41 -26.69 -17.35
C HIS A 17 -25.88 -26.64 -17.28
N ILE A 18 -25.21 -26.42 -18.42
CA ILE A 18 -23.74 -26.24 -18.47
C ILE A 18 -23.33 -24.97 -17.74
N VAL A 19 -24.03 -23.84 -17.96
CA VAL A 19 -23.79 -22.58 -17.26
C VAL A 19 -24.06 -22.72 -15.77
N LEU A 20 -25.16 -23.36 -15.38
CA LEU A 20 -25.49 -23.61 -13.97
C LEU A 20 -24.40 -24.47 -13.29
N LEU A 21 -23.97 -25.56 -13.93
CA LEU A 21 -22.88 -26.40 -13.43
C LEU A 21 -21.57 -25.63 -13.32
N ALA A 22 -21.22 -24.82 -14.32
CA ALA A 22 -20.03 -23.97 -14.28
C ALA A 22 -20.10 -22.97 -13.12
N CYS A 23 -21.25 -22.31 -12.90
CA CYS A 23 -21.47 -21.42 -11.78
C CYS A 23 -21.33 -22.14 -10.42
N ILE A 24 -21.86 -23.36 -10.30
CA ILE A 24 -21.75 -24.17 -9.08
C ILE A 24 -20.29 -24.56 -8.81
N VAL A 25 -19.57 -25.02 -9.83
CA VAL A 25 -18.15 -25.40 -9.72
C VAL A 25 -17.29 -24.20 -9.36
N ILE A 26 -17.51 -23.05 -10.01
CA ILE A 26 -16.84 -21.80 -9.68
C ILE A 26 -17.15 -21.43 -8.22
N ALA A 27 -18.42 -21.37 -7.82
CA ALA A 27 -18.79 -21.05 -6.44
C ALA A 27 -18.15 -22.01 -5.41
N ALA A 28 -18.10 -23.31 -5.69
CA ALA A 28 -17.45 -24.30 -4.83
C ALA A 28 -15.94 -24.09 -4.74
N LEU A 29 -15.25 -23.80 -5.85
CA LEU A 29 -13.83 -23.46 -5.86
C LEU A 29 -13.55 -22.18 -5.07
N TRP A 30 -14.40 -21.16 -5.25
CA TRP A 30 -14.32 -19.91 -4.50
C TRP A 30 -14.49 -20.14 -3.00
N ILE A 31 -15.53 -20.86 -2.56
CA ILE A 31 -15.76 -21.18 -1.14
C ILE A 31 -14.58 -21.98 -0.56
N ARG A 32 -14.08 -22.97 -1.30
CA ARG A 32 -12.90 -23.74 -0.91
C ARG A 32 -11.68 -22.84 -0.71
N THR A 33 -11.43 -21.91 -1.63
CA THR A 33 -10.30 -20.97 -1.48
C THR A 33 -10.44 -20.11 -0.22
N LEU A 34 -11.65 -19.66 0.13
CA LEU A 34 -11.87 -18.88 1.35
C LEU A 34 -11.58 -19.70 2.62
N HIS A 35 -12.01 -20.95 2.67
CA HIS A 35 -11.77 -21.80 3.83
C HIS A 35 -10.31 -22.27 3.96
N LEU A 36 -9.59 -22.37 2.84
CA LEU A 36 -8.18 -22.77 2.81
C LEU A 36 -7.21 -21.59 3.01
N GLN A 37 -7.69 -20.35 3.03
CA GLN A 37 -6.85 -19.20 3.36
C GLN A 37 -6.35 -19.30 4.80
N ALA A 38 -5.03 -19.22 4.98
CA ALA A 38 -4.41 -19.16 6.30
C ALA A 38 -4.96 -18.00 7.17
N THR A 39 -5.46 -16.95 6.51
CA THR A 39 -6.01 -15.74 7.13
C THR A 39 -7.51 -15.82 7.42
N ALA A 40 -8.21 -16.90 7.05
CA ALA A 40 -9.67 -16.98 7.13
C ALA A 40 -10.24 -16.81 8.56
N LYS A 41 -9.45 -17.21 9.58
CA LYS A 41 -9.83 -17.10 11.01
C LYS A 41 -9.70 -15.69 11.57
N ILE A 42 -9.01 -14.80 10.87
CA ILE A 42 -8.76 -13.43 11.33
C ILE A 42 -10.07 -12.63 11.22
N PRO A 43 -10.41 -11.82 12.23
CA PRO A 43 -11.64 -11.03 12.20
C PRO A 43 -11.57 -9.98 11.09
N GLY A 44 -12.71 -9.69 10.47
CA GLY A 44 -12.82 -8.72 9.39
C GLY A 44 -14.13 -8.91 8.60
N PRO A 45 -14.54 -7.92 7.79
CA PRO A 45 -15.71 -8.03 6.94
C PRO A 45 -15.61 -9.19 5.95
N TRP A 46 -16.69 -9.95 5.78
CA TRP A 46 -16.71 -11.15 4.94
C TRP A 46 -16.34 -10.87 3.47
N HIS A 47 -16.74 -9.72 2.93
CA HIS A 47 -16.45 -9.33 1.54
C HIS A 47 -14.96 -9.06 1.29
N LEU A 48 -14.20 -8.72 2.32
CA LEU A 48 -12.74 -8.54 2.21
C LEU A 48 -11.97 -9.85 2.19
N LYS A 49 -12.57 -10.92 2.74
CA LYS A 49 -12.03 -12.28 2.60
C LYS A 49 -12.18 -12.78 1.17
N LEU A 50 -13.23 -12.32 0.48
CA LEU A 50 -13.55 -12.69 -0.91
C LEU A 50 -12.63 -12.03 -1.93
N SER A 51 -12.40 -10.72 -1.80
CA SER A 51 -11.72 -9.98 -2.87
C SER A 51 -10.94 -8.79 -2.35
N SER A 52 -9.75 -8.58 -2.91
CA SER A 52 -8.94 -7.38 -2.67
C SER A 52 -9.42 -6.17 -3.46
N LEU A 53 -10.41 -6.32 -4.35
CA LEU A 53 -10.96 -5.21 -5.14
C LEU A 53 -11.54 -4.10 -4.27
N PHE A 54 -12.16 -4.45 -3.14
CA PHE A 54 -12.75 -3.46 -2.23
C PHE A 54 -11.69 -2.52 -1.64
N VAL A 55 -10.56 -3.07 -1.20
CA VAL A 55 -9.44 -2.27 -0.69
C VAL A 55 -8.84 -1.41 -1.78
N LYS A 56 -8.61 -2.01 -2.97
CA LYS A 56 -8.07 -1.28 -4.13
C LYS A 56 -8.98 -0.12 -4.52
N HIS A 57 -10.30 -0.32 -4.54
CA HIS A 57 -11.25 0.74 -4.80
C HIS A 57 -11.17 1.87 -3.76
N ARG A 58 -11.08 1.54 -2.46
CA ARG A 58 -10.88 2.54 -1.40
C ARG A 58 -9.55 3.25 -1.49
N GLU A 59 -8.50 2.57 -1.95
CA GLU A 59 -7.18 3.16 -2.21
C GLU A 59 -7.26 4.19 -3.34
N LEU A 60 -7.93 3.86 -4.44
CA LEU A 60 -8.12 4.78 -5.57
C LEU A 60 -8.94 6.02 -5.19
N LEU A 61 -9.85 5.89 -4.21
CA LEU A 61 -10.60 7.02 -3.65
C LEU A 61 -9.82 7.80 -2.57
N GLY A 62 -8.60 7.37 -2.21
CA GLY A 62 -7.82 7.98 -1.13
C GLY A 62 -8.35 7.73 0.29
N GLN A 63 -9.30 6.80 0.45
CA GLN A 63 -10.03 6.55 1.69
C GLN A 63 -9.52 5.34 2.48
N LYS A 64 -8.55 4.58 1.96
CA LYS A 64 -8.07 3.32 2.60
C LYS A 64 -7.67 3.54 4.06
N ARG A 65 -6.92 4.61 4.36
CA ARG A 65 -6.36 4.87 5.70
C ARG A 65 -7.46 4.99 6.76
N GLU A 66 -8.40 5.90 6.56
CA GLU A 66 -9.52 6.12 7.48
C GLU A 66 -10.39 4.88 7.61
N TRP A 67 -10.63 4.20 6.49
CA TRP A 67 -11.45 3.00 6.46
C TRP A 67 -10.81 1.83 7.22
N VAL A 68 -9.50 1.57 7.03
CA VAL A 68 -8.75 0.56 7.80
C VAL A 68 -8.71 0.91 9.29
N HIS A 69 -8.57 2.21 9.63
CA HIS A 69 -8.66 2.64 11.03
C HIS A 69 -10.03 2.30 11.65
N LYS A 70 -11.14 2.57 10.95
CA LYS A 70 -12.50 2.18 11.39
C LYS A 70 -12.64 0.67 11.55
N LEU A 71 -12.00 -0.12 10.69
CA LEU A 71 -11.97 -1.58 10.84
C LEU A 71 -11.26 -2.00 12.12
N HIS A 72 -10.12 -1.39 12.44
CA HIS A 72 -9.42 -1.67 13.70
C HIS A 72 -10.23 -1.26 14.94
N LEU A 73 -10.94 -0.13 14.90
CA LEU A 73 -11.85 0.25 15.99
C LEU A 73 -12.98 -0.76 16.21
N ARG A 74 -13.44 -1.44 15.14
CA ARG A 74 -14.56 -2.39 15.20
C ARG A 74 -14.13 -3.83 15.52
N TYR A 75 -13.04 -4.30 14.91
CA TYR A 75 -12.62 -5.71 14.95
C TYR A 75 -11.40 -5.94 15.86
N GLY A 76 -10.76 -4.87 16.33
CA GLY A 76 -9.60 -4.93 17.22
C GLY A 76 -8.25 -4.76 16.48
N PRO A 77 -7.14 -5.06 17.18
CA PRO A 77 -5.79 -4.72 16.70
C PRO A 77 -5.29 -5.56 15.53
N VAL A 78 -5.97 -6.64 15.17
CA VAL A 78 -5.62 -7.48 14.02
C VAL A 78 -6.87 -7.63 13.17
N VAL A 79 -6.82 -7.21 11.91
CA VAL A 79 -7.99 -7.26 11.02
C VAL A 79 -7.59 -7.67 9.62
N GLN A 80 -8.36 -8.58 9.03
CA GLN A 80 -8.20 -8.94 7.63
C GLN A 80 -8.77 -7.81 6.77
N VAL A 81 -7.90 -7.16 6.00
CA VAL A 81 -8.27 -6.03 5.14
C VAL A 81 -8.49 -6.46 3.70
N ALA A 82 -7.85 -7.52 3.23
CA ALA A 82 -8.06 -8.07 1.89
C ALA A 82 -7.86 -9.58 1.86
N CYS A 83 -8.02 -10.18 0.67
CA CYS A 83 -7.68 -11.58 0.43
C CYS A 83 -6.19 -11.77 0.73
N ASN A 84 -5.85 -12.62 1.71
CA ASN A 84 -4.49 -12.84 2.21
C ASN A 84 -3.74 -11.58 2.70
N GLU A 85 -4.45 -10.48 3.01
CA GLU A 85 -3.84 -9.25 3.54
C GLU A 85 -4.42 -8.94 4.93
N VAL A 86 -3.53 -8.79 5.90
CA VAL A 86 -3.88 -8.54 7.30
C VAL A 86 -3.21 -7.26 7.75
N SER A 87 -3.99 -6.39 8.37
CA SER A 87 -3.51 -5.18 9.01
C SER A 87 -3.34 -5.42 10.50
N PHE A 88 -2.23 -4.93 11.04
CA PHE A 88 -1.88 -5.03 12.45
C PHE A 88 -1.69 -3.63 13.05
N ALA A 89 -2.34 -3.40 14.18
CA ALA A 89 -2.31 -2.15 14.95
C ALA A 89 -1.86 -2.43 16.39
N SER A 90 -0.78 -3.21 16.56
CA SER A 90 -0.17 -3.50 17.86
C SER A 90 1.34 -3.24 17.83
N TYR A 91 1.88 -2.82 18.98
CA TYR A 91 3.32 -2.61 19.14
C TYR A 91 4.12 -3.89 18.90
N THR A 92 3.63 -5.03 19.38
CA THR A 92 4.30 -6.33 19.21
C THR A 92 4.43 -6.70 17.74
N ALA A 93 3.36 -6.54 16.96
CA ALA A 93 3.40 -6.79 15.52
C ALA A 93 4.29 -5.78 14.79
N ALA A 94 4.22 -4.49 15.15
CA ALA A 94 5.10 -3.47 14.57
C ALA A 94 6.58 -3.80 14.82
N LYS A 95 6.93 -4.22 16.04
CA LYS A 95 8.29 -4.63 16.38
C LYS A 95 8.71 -5.91 15.65
N GLN A 96 7.81 -6.87 15.46
CA GLN A 96 8.13 -8.12 14.74
C GLN A 96 8.30 -7.89 13.24
N ILE A 97 7.45 -7.06 12.62
CA ILE A 97 7.46 -6.80 11.18
C ILE A 97 8.59 -5.83 10.80
N TYR A 98 8.77 -4.75 11.57
CA TYR A 98 9.72 -3.68 11.23
C TYR A 98 10.98 -3.65 12.10
N GLY A 99 11.07 -4.51 13.11
CA GLY A 99 12.22 -4.54 14.01
C GLY A 99 13.52 -4.93 13.33
N SER A 100 14.63 -4.54 13.95
CA SER A 100 15.98 -4.89 13.48
C SER A 100 16.15 -6.41 13.42
N GLY A 101 16.59 -6.92 12.26
CA GLY A 101 16.80 -8.35 12.02
C GLY A 101 15.55 -9.11 11.56
N SER A 102 14.41 -8.44 11.36
CA SER A 102 13.23 -9.06 10.76
C SER A 102 13.50 -9.43 9.30
N ARG A 103 13.55 -10.74 9.01
CA ARG A 103 13.75 -11.30 7.66
C ARG A 103 12.51 -12.00 7.11
N ASP A 104 11.53 -12.27 7.98
CA ASP A 104 10.35 -13.07 7.65
C ASP A 104 9.26 -12.27 6.91
N PHE A 105 9.41 -10.94 6.82
CA PHE A 105 8.45 -10.02 6.22
C PHE A 105 9.09 -9.19 5.10
N PRO A 106 9.39 -9.80 3.94
CA PRO A 106 9.90 -9.06 2.79
C PRO A 106 8.85 -8.08 2.26
N LYS A 107 9.32 -7.01 1.60
CA LYS A 107 8.42 -6.07 0.92
C LYS A 107 7.71 -6.79 -0.23
N THR A 108 6.44 -6.46 -0.42
CA THR A 108 5.65 -6.95 -1.55
C THR A 108 6.15 -6.35 -2.87
N GLU A 109 5.89 -7.02 -3.98
CA GLU A 109 6.17 -6.55 -5.35
C GLU A 109 5.59 -5.16 -5.65
N LEU A 110 4.60 -4.67 -4.88
CA LEU A 110 4.12 -3.29 -4.97
C LEU A 110 5.25 -2.25 -4.95
N TYR A 111 6.33 -2.50 -4.20
CA TYR A 111 7.47 -1.59 -4.12
C TYR A 111 8.29 -1.53 -5.42
N SER A 112 8.23 -2.54 -6.29
CA SER A 112 8.93 -2.51 -7.58
C SER A 112 8.33 -1.49 -8.55
N LEU A 113 7.06 -1.10 -8.36
CA LEU A 113 6.40 -0.07 -9.17
C LEU A 113 7.05 1.32 -9.02
N PHE A 114 7.87 1.53 -7.99
CA PHE A 114 8.58 2.78 -7.74
C PHE A 114 10.03 2.74 -8.22
N GLN A 115 10.42 1.72 -8.98
CA GLN A 115 11.72 1.70 -9.64
C GLN A 115 11.78 2.78 -10.71
N GLN A 116 12.90 3.49 -10.76
CA GLN A 116 13.16 4.53 -11.74
C GLN A 116 14.17 3.98 -12.74
N ASP A 117 13.85 4.04 -14.03
CA ASP A 117 14.71 3.60 -15.13
C ASP A 117 15.26 2.17 -14.98
N GLY A 118 14.47 1.28 -14.35
CA GLY A 118 14.87 -0.10 -14.10
C GLY A 118 15.92 -0.28 -13.00
N HIS A 119 16.29 0.78 -12.27
CA HIS A 119 17.24 0.72 -11.18
C HIS A 119 16.57 0.44 -9.83
N ILE A 120 17.16 -0.51 -9.10
CA ILE A 120 16.79 -0.81 -7.72
C ILE A 120 17.45 0.22 -6.80
N ASN A 121 16.65 0.83 -5.93
CA ASN A 121 17.10 1.76 -4.91
C ASN A 121 16.74 1.22 -3.52
N LEU A 122 17.12 1.96 -2.47
CA LEU A 122 16.88 1.53 -1.08
C LEU A 122 15.39 1.31 -0.78
N PHE A 123 14.51 2.11 -1.36
CA PHE A 123 13.07 1.98 -1.16
C PHE A 123 12.50 0.77 -1.91
N THR A 124 12.96 0.50 -3.13
CA THR A 124 12.42 -0.52 -4.03
C THR A 124 13.05 -1.91 -3.88
N ALA A 125 14.17 -2.02 -3.16
CA ALA A 125 14.78 -3.32 -2.83
C ALA A 125 13.81 -4.19 -2.01
N LEU A 126 13.42 -5.34 -2.58
CA LEU A 126 12.42 -6.26 -2.01
C LEU A 126 13.05 -7.23 -1.01
N ASP A 127 14.21 -7.77 -1.34
CA ASP A 127 14.96 -8.69 -0.48
C ASP A 127 15.86 -7.94 0.50
N HIS A 128 16.12 -8.58 1.63
CA HIS A 128 16.86 -7.97 2.74
C HIS A 128 18.34 -7.74 2.39
N ASP A 129 18.95 -8.60 1.57
CA ASP A 129 20.39 -8.57 1.34
C ASP A 129 20.79 -7.46 0.35
N THR A 130 20.01 -7.29 -0.73
CA THR A 130 20.12 -6.13 -1.63
C THR A 130 19.87 -4.84 -0.87
N HIS A 131 18.80 -4.79 -0.07
CA HIS A 131 18.49 -3.62 0.75
C HIS A 131 19.63 -3.27 1.73
N SER A 132 20.19 -4.28 2.41
CA SER A 132 21.32 -4.11 3.34
C SER A 132 22.57 -3.57 2.64
N THR A 133 22.87 -4.09 1.45
CA THR A 133 24.01 -3.64 0.62
C THR A 133 23.86 -2.17 0.23
N ILE A 134 22.70 -1.77 -0.30
CA ILE A 134 22.45 -0.37 -0.69
C ILE A 134 22.48 0.54 0.54
N ARG A 135 21.85 0.11 1.65
CA ARG A 135 21.85 0.86 2.92
C ARG A 135 23.27 1.12 3.41
N ARG A 136 24.14 0.12 3.36
CA ARG A 136 25.55 0.24 3.79
C ARG A 136 26.29 1.30 2.99
N HIS A 137 26.08 1.36 1.67
CA HIS A 137 26.72 2.37 0.81
C HIS A 137 26.19 3.80 1.05
N LEU A 138 24.96 3.94 1.53
CA LEU A 138 24.34 5.24 1.80
C LEU A 138 24.52 5.72 3.25
N ALA A 139 24.76 4.81 4.20
CA ALA A 139 24.74 5.11 5.64
C ALA A 139 25.66 6.26 6.06
N ASP A 140 26.86 6.34 5.49
CA ASP A 140 27.85 7.38 5.82
C ASP A 140 27.35 8.81 5.53
N ARG A 141 26.57 8.99 4.46
CA ARG A 141 26.01 10.30 4.08
C ARG A 141 24.93 10.78 5.04
N TYR A 142 24.26 9.86 5.72
CA TYR A 142 23.22 10.15 6.71
C TYR A 142 23.72 10.04 8.16
N SER A 143 25.05 9.96 8.36
CA SER A 143 25.64 10.00 9.70
C SER A 143 25.51 11.39 10.31
N ASN A 144 25.49 11.48 11.65
CA ASN A 144 25.44 12.77 12.36
C ASN A 144 26.58 13.69 11.93
N SER A 145 27.79 13.18 11.72
CA SER A 145 28.93 13.96 11.24
C SER A 145 28.75 14.50 9.82
N SER A 146 27.98 13.81 8.97
CA SER A 146 27.67 14.26 7.62
C SER A 146 26.51 15.26 7.57
N VAL A 147 25.47 15.05 8.38
CA VAL A 147 24.28 15.91 8.39
C VAL A 147 24.50 17.21 9.18
N LEU A 148 25.31 17.18 10.24
CA LEU A 148 25.60 18.34 11.09
C LEU A 148 26.83 19.14 10.63
N ARG A 149 27.21 19.03 9.35
CA ARG A 149 28.31 19.83 8.80
C ARG A 149 27.94 21.32 8.86
N PRO A 150 28.89 22.22 9.17
CA PRO A 150 28.61 23.65 9.30
C PRO A 150 27.85 24.23 8.10
N GLN A 151 28.23 23.84 6.88
CA GLN A 151 27.59 24.33 5.65
C GLN A 151 26.09 23.97 5.56
N ILE A 152 25.70 22.80 6.07
CA ILE A 152 24.29 22.36 6.08
C ILE A 152 23.52 23.11 7.15
N ILE A 153 24.11 23.30 8.33
CA ILE A 153 23.50 24.04 9.44
C ILE A 153 23.28 25.51 9.06
N GLU A 154 24.30 26.16 8.50
CA GLU A 154 24.21 27.54 7.99
C GLU A 154 23.08 27.69 6.95
N MET A 155 22.95 26.72 6.02
CA MET A 155 21.85 26.68 5.06
C MET A 155 20.46 26.48 5.67
N ILE A 156 20.36 25.81 6.81
CA ILE A 156 19.11 25.62 7.55
C ILE A 156 18.76 26.91 8.29
N ASP A 157 19.74 27.51 8.97
CA ASP A 157 19.57 28.76 9.71
C ASP A 157 19.15 29.90 8.77
N GLU A 158 19.81 30.06 7.63
CA GLU A 158 19.44 31.04 6.61
C GLU A 158 17.99 30.87 6.14
N ARG A 159 17.56 29.62 5.88
CA ARG A 159 16.17 29.32 5.46
C ARG A 159 15.17 29.58 6.58
N ALA A 160 15.53 29.27 7.82
CA ALA A 160 14.69 29.50 8.98
C ALA A 160 14.51 31.01 9.24
N GLU A 161 15.58 31.80 9.17
CA GLU A 161 15.54 33.26 9.28
C GLU A 161 14.72 33.90 8.16
N THR A 162 14.93 33.45 6.92
CA THR A 162 14.15 33.92 5.77
C THR A 162 12.66 33.63 5.96
N PHE A 163 12.32 32.44 6.44
CA PHE A 163 10.93 32.08 6.74
C PHE A 163 10.35 32.91 7.88
N ALA A 164 11.11 33.13 8.96
CA ALA A 164 10.69 33.96 10.08
C ALA A 164 10.42 35.41 9.67
N ALA A 165 11.25 35.98 8.79
CA ALA A 165 11.07 37.32 8.25
C ALA A 165 9.77 37.43 7.43
N VAL A 166 9.44 36.41 6.64
CA VAL A 166 8.17 36.36 5.88
C VAL A 166 6.97 36.30 6.84
N CYS A 167 7.02 35.44 7.85
CA CYS A 167 5.97 35.36 8.87
C CYS A 167 5.79 36.67 9.64
N ALA A 168 6.86 37.44 9.87
CA ALA A 168 6.77 38.75 10.51
C ALA A 168 6.12 39.83 9.62
N ALA A 169 6.24 39.69 8.29
CA ALA A 169 5.71 40.66 7.33
C ALA A 169 4.25 40.40 6.91
N THR A 170 3.73 39.20 7.16
CA THR A 170 2.38 38.79 6.73
C THR A 170 1.65 38.00 7.81
N ASP A 171 0.37 38.29 8.01
CA ASP A 171 -0.47 37.63 9.02
C ASP A 171 -0.76 36.15 8.69
N THR A 172 -0.71 35.78 7.41
CA THR A 172 -0.92 34.41 6.92
C THR A 172 0.12 34.03 5.87
N VAL A 173 0.75 32.85 6.01
CA VAL A 173 1.77 32.34 5.09
C VAL A 173 1.38 30.95 4.58
N ASP A 174 1.42 30.77 3.26
CA ASP A 174 1.31 29.44 2.64
C ASP A 174 2.69 28.74 2.63
N ILE A 175 2.80 27.73 3.48
CA ILE A 175 4.02 26.94 3.67
C ILE A 175 4.37 26.12 2.42
N TYR A 176 3.40 25.73 1.57
CA TYR A 176 3.64 24.83 0.45
C TYR A 176 4.13 25.53 -0.82
N VAL A 177 3.77 26.80 -1.00
CA VAL A 177 4.10 27.57 -2.21
C VAL A 177 5.41 28.35 -2.05
N ARG A 178 5.80 28.71 -0.82
CA ARG A 178 6.85 29.69 -0.57
C ARG A 178 8.26 29.13 -0.44
N PHE A 179 8.45 27.82 -0.28
CA PHE A 179 9.78 27.21 -0.33
C PHE A 179 10.08 26.74 -1.77
N PRO A 180 10.81 27.52 -2.58
CA PRO A 180 11.21 27.07 -3.91
C PRO A 180 12.03 25.78 -3.76
N ARG A 181 11.70 24.77 -4.58
CA ARG A 181 12.58 23.61 -4.75
C ARG A 181 13.96 24.15 -5.14
N SER A 182 15.02 23.64 -4.51
CA SER A 182 16.39 23.90 -4.97
C SER A 182 16.43 23.74 -6.49
N PRO A 183 17.07 24.64 -7.25
CA PRO A 183 17.35 24.36 -8.64
C PRO A 183 18.07 23.01 -8.71
N ALA A 184 17.60 22.16 -9.62
CA ALA A 184 18.10 20.81 -9.82
C ALA A 184 19.55 20.81 -10.32
#